data_AF-A0AAU3N346-F1
#
_entry.id   AF-A0AAU3N346-F1
#
_cell.length_a   1.000
_cell.length_b   1.000
_cell.length_c   1.000
_cell.angle_alpha   90.00
_cell.angle_beta   90.00
_cell.angle_gamma   90.00
#
_symmetry.space_group_name_H-M   'P 1'
#
loop_
_entity.id
_entity.type
_entity.pdbx_description
1 polymer ?
#
loop_
_entity_poly.entity_id
_entity_poly.type
_entity_poly.pdbx_seq_one_letter_code
_entity_poly.pdbx_strand_id
1 'polypeptide(L)' 'MSVELPSGTGPLTETALAQLVCTVADARLLEAPATGTTATRVTVTLPAAWRIEGSSEACPSVMGAD' A
#
# COMPACT_ATOMS: atom_id res chain seq x y z
N MET A 1 -4.27 -3.04 6.74
CA MET A 1 -4.02 -4.22 5.86
C MET A 1 -2.56 -4.59 5.94
N SER A 2 -2.21 -5.88 5.83
CA SER A 2 -0.82 -6.34 5.76
C SER A 2 -0.51 -7.04 4.44
N VAL A 3 0.71 -6.84 3.93
CA VAL A 3 1.28 -7.54 2.77
C VAL A 3 2.63 -8.12 3.20
N GLU A 4 2.82 -9.40 2.91
CA GLU A 4 4.08 -10.10 3.16
C GLU A 4 4.83 -10.25 1.85
N LEU A 5 6.08 -9.80 1.83
CA LEU A 5 6.95 -9.93 0.66
C LEU A 5 7.71 -11.26 0.70
N PRO A 6 7.95 -11.88 -0.46
CA PRO A 6 8.67 -13.15 -0.52
C PRO A 6 10.10 -13.02 0.00
N SER A 7 10.64 -14.13 0.49
CA SER A 7 12.05 -14.23 0.88
C SER A 7 12.96 -13.89 -0.30
N GLY A 8 14.02 -13.11 -0.03
CA GLY A 8 14.94 -12.61 -1.07
C GLY A 8 14.52 -11.27 -1.70
N THR A 9 13.39 -10.70 -1.29
CA THR A 9 13.07 -9.30 -1.65
C THR A 9 14.10 -8.36 -1.01
N GLY A 10 14.85 -7.66 -1.85
CA GLY A 10 15.80 -6.64 -1.40
C GLY A 10 15.10 -5.44 -0.74
N PRO A 11 15.87 -4.50 -0.17
CA PRO A 11 15.30 -3.28 0.39
C PRO A 11 14.52 -2.52 -0.70
N LEU A 12 13.31 -2.11 -0.37
CA LEU A 12 12.49 -1.27 -1.25
C LEU A 12 12.97 0.17 -1.19
N THR A 13 13.05 0.82 -2.35
CA THR A 13 13.16 2.28 -2.39
C THR A 13 11.84 2.91 -1.92
N GLU A 14 11.90 4.17 -1.48
CA GLU A 14 10.68 4.90 -1.08
C GLU A 14 9.63 4.93 -2.20
N THR A 15 10.07 5.09 -3.46
CA THR A 15 9.17 5.05 -4.63
C THR A 15 8.51 3.69 -4.81
N ALA A 16 9.26 2.59 -4.72
CA ALA A 16 8.72 1.24 -4.87
C ALA A 16 7.72 0.91 -3.75
N LEU A 17 8.02 1.36 -2.52
CA LEU A 17 7.11 1.25 -1.39
C LEU A 17 5.81 2.05 -1.63
N ALA A 18 5.90 3.29 -2.09
CA ALA A 18 4.73 4.12 -2.39
C ALA A 18 3.83 3.45 -3.45
N GLN A 19 4.42 2.95 -4.54
CA GLN A 19 3.69 2.22 -5.58
C GLN A 19 3.00 0.97 -5.02
N LEU A 20 3.69 0.20 -4.17
CA LEU A 20 3.12 -0.99 -3.54
C LEU A 20 1.94 -0.63 -2.63
N VAL A 21 2.09 0.37 -1.77
CA VAL A 21 1.04 0.85 -0.86
C VAL A 21 -0.21 1.27 -1.66
N CYS A 22 -0.04 2.02 -2.74
CA CYS A 22 -1.17 2.46 -3.56
C CYS A 22 -1.85 1.32 -4.30
N THR A 23 -1.08 0.43 -4.92
CA THR A 23 -1.62 -0.76 -5.59
C THR A 23 -2.46 -1.60 -4.63
N VAL A 24 -1.97 -1.76 -3.39
CA VAL A 24 -2.62 -2.54 -2.35
C VAL A 24 -3.88 -1.85 -1.83
N ALA A 25 -3.85 -0.52 -1.69
CA ALA A 25 -5.03 0.26 -1.32
C ALA A 25 -6.13 0.19 -2.40
N ASP A 26 -5.77 0.31 -3.67
CA ASP A 26 -6.70 0.20 -4.80
C ASP A 26 -7.32 -1.20 -4.90
N ALA A 27 -6.51 -2.24 -4.76
CA ALA A 27 -6.99 -3.62 -4.71
C ALA A 27 -8.01 -3.83 -3.59
N ARG A 28 -7.81 -3.19 -2.42
CA ARG A 28 -8.79 -3.24 -1.33
C ARG A 28 -10.09 -2.53 -1.64
N LEU A 29 -10.06 -1.38 -2.30
CA LEU A 29 -11.28 -0.70 -2.72
C LEU A 29 -12.13 -1.57 -3.64
N LEU A 30 -11.49 -2.40 -4.48
CA LEU A 30 -12.18 -3.36 -5.35
C LEU A 30 -12.76 -4.55 -4.56
N GLU A 31 -12.02 -5.11 -3.62
CA GLU A 31 -12.45 -6.28 -2.83
C GLU A 31 -13.49 -5.94 -1.76
N ALA A 32 -13.34 -4.76 -1.15
CA ALA A 32 -14.16 -4.27 -0.07
C ALA A 32 -14.32 -2.76 -0.26
N PRO A 33 -15.31 -2.31 -1.05
CA PRO A 33 -15.65 -0.90 -1.14
C PRO A 33 -16.06 -0.45 0.26
N ALA A 34 -15.11 0.09 1.02
CA ALA A 34 -15.34 0.57 2.35
C ALA A 34 -16.45 1.64 2.27
N THR A 35 -17.43 1.54 3.15
CA THR A 35 -18.56 2.47 3.26
C THR A 35 -18.16 3.86 3.77
N GLY A 36 -16.89 4.23 3.65
CA GLY A 36 -16.36 5.50 4.08
C GLY A 36 -14.96 5.72 3.52
N THR A 37 -14.71 6.98 3.17
CA THR A 37 -13.49 7.60 2.62
C THR A 37 -12.29 7.53 3.56
N THR A 38 -12.18 6.51 4.39
CA THR A 38 -11.15 6.38 5.41
C THR A 38 -9.88 5.82 4.78
N ALA A 39 -8.78 6.55 4.95
CA ALA A 39 -7.45 6.14 4.53
C ALA A 39 -7.14 4.68 4.91
N THR A 40 -6.69 3.88 3.95
CA THR A 40 -6.26 2.51 4.20
C THR A 40 -4.79 2.51 4.59
N ARG A 41 -4.50 2.14 5.83
CA ARG A 41 -3.12 1.88 6.27
C ARG A 41 -2.65 0.51 5.76
N VAL A 42 -1.52 0.51 5.07
CA VAL A 42 -0.86 -0.67 4.53
C VAL A 42 0.43 -0.91 5.28
N THR A 43 0.58 -2.10 5.82
CA THR A 43 1.79 -2.57 6.49
C THR A 43 2.47 -3.58 5.58
N VAL A 44 3.69 -3.27 5.16
CA VAL A 44 4.54 -4.15 4.36
C VAL A 44 5.54 -4.83 5.29
N THR A 45 5.48 -6.16 5.35
CA THR A 45 6.43 -6.97 6.10
C THR A 45 7.47 -7.53 5.14
N LEU A 46 8.74 -7.21 5.41
CA LEU A 46 9.90 -7.72 4.71
C LEU A 46 10.53 -8.90 5.48
N PRO A 47 11.23 -9.80 4.78
CA PRO A 47 12.10 -10.78 5.40
C PRO A 47 13.11 -10.08 6.34
N ALA A 48 13.47 -10.71 7.46
CA ALA A 48 14.29 -10.15 8.55
C ALA A 48 13.58 -9.12 9.47
N ALA A 49 12.25 -9.25 9.60
CA ALA A 49 11.41 -8.52 10.56
C ALA A 49 11.32 -7.00 10.34
N TRP A 50 11.69 -6.52 9.15
CA TRP A 50 11.45 -5.13 8.79
C TRP A 50 9.99 -4.92 8.46
N ARG A 51 9.38 -3.93 9.12
CA ARG A 51 8.00 -3.53 8.89
C ARG A 51 8.01 -2.09 8.43
N ILE A 52 7.41 -1.85 7.28
CA ILE A 52 7.27 -0.51 6.73
C ILE A 52 5.78 -0.21 6.61
N GLU A 53 5.38 0.97 7.05
CA GLU A 53 3.99 1.42 7.00
C GLU A 53 3.83 2.49 5.93
N GLY A 54 2.70 2.44 5.22
CA GLY A 54 2.26 3.48 4.29
C GLY A 54 0.76 3.70 4.40
N SER A 55 0.31 4.87 3.94
CA SER A 55 -1.10 5.25 3.91
C SER A 55 -1.54 5.49 2.47
N SER A 56 -2.77 5.10 2.15
CA SER A 56 -3.40 5.43 0.87
C SER A 56 -3.64 6.93 0.66
N GLU A 57 -3.49 7.76 1.70
CA GLU A 57 -3.55 9.23 1.57
C GLU A 57 -2.39 9.81 0.76
N ALA A 58 -1.25 9.11 0.76
CA ALA A 58 -0.10 9.51 -0.05
C ALA A 58 -0.26 9.09 -1.52
N CYS A 59 -1.35 8.38 -1.85
CA CYS A 59 -1.60 7.91 -3.19
C CYS A 59 -2.33 8.98 -4.01
N PRO A 60 -1.96 9.15 -5.29
CA PRO A 60 -2.72 10.01 -6.18
C PRO A 60 -4.14 9.44 -6.30
N SER A 61 -5.14 10.26 -5.98
CA SER A 61 -6.53 9.92 -6.27
C SER A 61 -6.71 9.87 -7.78
N VAL A 62 -7.25 8.76 -8.32
CA VAL A 62 -7.68 8.68 -9.73
C VAL A 62 -8.74 9.73 -10.11
N MET A 63 -9.25 10.48 -9.12
CA MET A 63 -10.02 11.71 -9.30
C MET A 63 -9.06 12.88 -9.56
N GLY A 64 -8.59 13.00 -10.79
CA GLY A 64 -7.64 14.03 -11.21
C GLY A 64 -7.33 13.98 -12.70
N ALA A 65 -8.37 13.99 -13.53
CA ALA A 65 -8.28 14.37 -14.95
C ALA A 65 -9.64 14.95 -15.38
N ASP A 66 -9.91 16.19 -14.95
CA ASP A 66 -10.77 17.15 -15.66
C ASP A 66 -9.89 18.35 -16.03
#